data_AF-A0ABC8EET7-F1
#
_entry.id   AF-A0ABC8EET7-F1
#
_cell.length_a   1.000
_cell.length_b   1.000
_cell.length_c   1.000
_cell.angle_alpha   90.00
_cell.angle_beta   90.00
_cell.angle_gamma   90.00
#
_symmetry.space_group_name_H-M   'P 1'
#
loop_
_entity.id
_entity.type
_entity.pdbx_description
1 polymer ?
#
loop_
_entity_poly.entity_id
_entity_poly.type
_entity_poly.pdbx_seq_one_letter_code
_entity_poly.pdbx_strand_id
1 'polypeptide(L)'
;MPPRVPKFDVNWYAQGGIFNAPSIIGVGEAGTEAVLPIDILDEIIAKSIKKAQGLCGTDGLTVHIEKFINNTEKDIEDLAYELEFYRQRISMGKGGN
;
A
#
# COMPACT_ATOMS: atom_id res chain seq x y z
N MET A 1 -0.89 -30.49 -49.10
CA MET A 1 -0.39 -30.86 -47.76
C MET A 1 -1.44 -30.48 -46.74
N PRO A 2 -1.83 -31.36 -45.79
CA PRO A 2 -2.72 -30.97 -44.71
C PRO A 2 -1.96 -30.05 -43.74
N PRO A 3 -2.61 -29.04 -43.15
CA PRO A 3 -1.97 -28.17 -42.16
C PRO A 3 -1.56 -28.98 -40.93
N ARG A 4 -0.32 -28.76 -40.45
CA ARG A 4 0.20 -29.40 -39.24
C ARG A 4 -0.24 -28.62 -38.01
N VAL A 5 -0.86 -29.31 -37.06
CA VAL A 5 -1.23 -28.71 -35.78
C VAL A 5 0.05 -28.38 -34.99
N PRO A 6 0.22 -27.14 -34.51
CA PRO A 6 1.35 -26.78 -33.66
C PRO A 6 1.27 -27.57 -32.34
N LYS A 7 2.41 -28.10 -31.89
CA LYS A 7 2.54 -28.74 -30.59
C LYS A 7 3.04 -27.69 -29.60
N PHE A 8 2.33 -27.53 -28.49
CA PHE A 8 2.73 -26.68 -27.37
C PHE A 8 3.18 -27.58 -26.23
N ASP A 9 4.36 -27.33 -25.69
CA ASP A 9 4.81 -27.93 -24.43
C ASP A 9 4.44 -26.98 -23.29
N VAL A 10 3.70 -27.48 -22.30
CA VAL A 10 3.22 -26.71 -21.14
C VAL A 10 3.88 -27.25 -19.88
N ASN A 11 4.60 -26.38 -19.18
CA ASN A 11 5.21 -26.72 -17.90
C ASN A 11 4.23 -26.47 -16.75
N TRP A 12 4.08 -27.45 -15.87
CA TRP A 12 3.15 -27.39 -14.74
C TRP A 12 3.88 -27.08 -13.43
N TYR A 13 3.41 -26.07 -12.70
CA TYR A 13 3.97 -25.66 -11.41
C TYR A 13 2.90 -25.68 -10.33
N ALA A 14 3.08 -26.55 -9.33
CA ALA A 14 2.15 -26.74 -8.23
C ALA A 14 2.54 -25.97 -6.95
N GLN A 15 3.56 -25.10 -7.03
CA GLN A 15 4.07 -24.30 -5.90
C GLN A 15 4.31 -22.84 -6.31
N GLY A 16 3.78 -22.42 -7.47
CA GLY A 16 4.14 -21.16 -8.12
C GLY A 16 5.59 -21.08 -8.61
N GLY A 17 6.04 -19.86 -8.92
CA GLY A 17 7.40 -19.58 -9.38
C GLY A 17 7.63 -18.13 -9.81
N ILE A 18 8.88 -17.69 -9.81
CA ILE A 18 9.29 -16.40 -10.37
C ILE A 18 9.81 -16.63 -11.79
N PHE A 19 9.20 -15.96 -12.77
CA PHE A 19 9.55 -16.09 -14.18
C PHE A 19 10.09 -14.77 -14.69
N ASN A 20 11.33 -14.76 -15.16
CA ASN A 20 12.04 -13.56 -15.64
C ASN A 20 12.19 -13.54 -17.18
N ALA A 21 11.52 -14.44 -17.90
CA ALA A 21 11.52 -14.53 -19.35
C ALA A 21 10.15 -15.00 -19.88
N PRO A 22 9.78 -14.69 -21.15
CA PRO A 22 8.51 -15.10 -21.73
C PRO A 22 8.35 -16.63 -21.67
N SER A 23 7.30 -17.09 -20.98
CA SER A 23 7.06 -18.50 -20.71
C SER A 23 5.56 -18.80 -20.75
N ILE A 24 5.18 -19.99 -21.23
CA ILE A 24 3.81 -20.51 -21.14
C ILE A 24 3.80 -21.56 -20.03
N ILE A 25 2.96 -21.34 -19.02
CA ILE A 25 2.92 -22.19 -17.82
C ILE A 25 1.47 -22.56 -17.48
N GLY A 26 1.32 -23.75 -16.93
CA GLY A 26 0.10 -24.22 -16.27
C GLY A 26 0.29 -24.19 -14.76
N VAL A 27 -0.75 -23.76 -14.06
CA VAL A 27 -0.77 -23.64 -12.60
C VAL A 27 -1.92 -24.49 -12.02
N GLY A 28 -1.76 -25.02 -10.81
CA GLY A 28 -2.68 -26.04 -10.29
C GLY A 28 -2.51 -26.36 -8.81
N GLU A 29 -2.64 -25.36 -7.94
CA GLU A 29 -2.67 -25.57 -6.48
C GLU A 29 -4.06 -25.98 -5.94
N ALA A 30 -4.10 -26.71 -4.83
CA ALA A 30 -5.31 -27.03 -4.08
C ALA A 30 -5.77 -25.83 -3.22
N GLY A 31 -5.89 -24.65 -3.82
CA GLY A 31 -6.15 -23.38 -3.12
C GLY A 31 -6.21 -22.16 -4.04
N THR A 32 -6.19 -20.97 -3.44
CA THR A 32 -6.17 -19.69 -4.19
C THR A 32 -4.80 -19.46 -4.79
N GLU A 33 -4.74 -19.28 -6.11
CA GLU A 33 -3.49 -19.06 -6.84
C GLU A 33 -3.51 -17.71 -7.57
N ALA A 34 -2.37 -17.00 -7.56
CA ALA A 34 -2.24 -15.70 -8.20
C ALA A 34 -0.88 -15.56 -8.90
N VAL A 35 -0.91 -15.24 -10.19
CA VAL A 35 0.27 -14.79 -10.95
C VAL A 35 0.27 -13.27 -10.95
N LEU A 36 1.27 -12.68 -10.29
CA LEU A 36 1.38 -11.24 -10.12
C LEU A 36 2.70 -10.74 -10.70
N PRO A 37 2.69 -9.60 -11.43
CA PRO A 37 3.91 -8.88 -11.76
C PRO A 37 4.72 -8.51 -10.51
N ILE A 38 6.05 -8.67 -10.58
CA ILE A 38 6.95 -8.45 -9.44
C ILE A 38 6.89 -6.99 -8.95
N ASP A 39 6.73 -6.02 -9.86
CA ASP A 39 6.63 -4.60 -9.57
C ASP A 39 5.37 -4.22 -8.76
N ILE A 40 4.33 -5.06 -8.80
CA ILE A 40 3.10 -4.86 -8.02
C ILE A 40 3.22 -5.46 -6.61
N LEU A 41 4.20 -6.35 -6.38
CA LEU A 41 4.40 -7.01 -5.09
C LEU A 41 4.71 -6.00 -3.98
N ASP A 42 5.58 -5.01 -4.26
CA ASP A 42 5.91 -3.94 -3.33
C ASP A 42 4.68 -3.11 -2.96
N GLU A 43 3.80 -2.84 -3.93
CA GLU A 43 2.56 -2.09 -3.70
C GLU A 43 1.58 -2.90 -2.85
N ILE A 44 1.46 -4.21 -3.08
CA ILE A 44 0.60 -5.11 -2.29
C ILE A 44 1.11 -5.22 -0.85
N ILE A 45 2.42 -5.36 -0.67
CA ILE A 45 3.05 -5.38 0.66
C ILE A 45 2.86 -4.02 1.34
N ALA A 46 3.11 -2.91 0.64
CA ALA A 46 2.89 -1.57 1.18
C ALA A 46 1.42 -1.31 1.54
N LYS A 47 0.47 -1.74 0.71
CA LYS A 47 -0.98 -1.63 0.97
C LYS A 47 -1.40 -2.49 2.14
N SER A 48 -0.90 -3.72 2.25
CA SER A 48 -1.22 -4.63 3.35
C SER A 48 -0.63 -4.13 4.67
N ILE A 49 0.60 -3.62 4.67
CA ILE A 49 1.22 -2.96 5.83
C ILE A 49 0.45 -1.70 6.21
N LYS A 50 0.12 -0.81 5.26
CA LYS A 50 -0.70 0.39 5.53
C LYS A 50 -2.08 0.02 6.09
N LYS A 51 -2.71 -1.02 5.54
CA LYS A 51 -4.00 -1.52 6.04
C LYS A 51 -3.87 -2.11 7.44
N ALA A 52 -2.79 -2.83 7.73
CA ALA A 52 -2.50 -3.35 9.06
C ALA A 52 -2.13 -2.25 10.06
N GLN A 53 -1.39 -1.22 9.64
CA GLN A 53 -1.14 -0.01 10.42
C GLN A 53 -2.43 0.78 10.69
N GLY A 54 -3.35 0.80 9.73
CA GLY A 54 -4.71 1.34 9.89
C GLY A 54 -5.62 0.55 10.84
N LEU A 55 -5.24 -0.66 11.26
CA LEU A 55 -5.91 -1.38 12.35
C LEU A 55 -5.44 -0.89 13.74
N CYS A 56 -4.27 -0.26 13.83
CA CYS A 56 -3.86 0.51 14.99
C CYS A 56 -4.38 1.95 14.83
N GLY A 57 -5.66 2.14 15.10
CA GLY A 57 -6.35 3.40 14.97
C GLY A 57 -5.67 4.51 15.77
N THR A 58 -5.03 5.43 15.05
CA THR A 58 -4.87 6.81 15.51
C THR A 58 -4.74 7.67 14.26
N ASP A 59 -5.87 8.15 13.74
CA ASP A 59 -5.93 9.23 12.74
C ASP A 59 -5.59 10.57 13.44
N GLY A 60 -4.45 10.58 14.13
CA GLY A 60 -3.97 11.61 15.02
C GLY A 60 -2.50 11.88 14.73
N LEU A 61 -2.16 13.16 14.68
CA LEU A 61 -0.78 13.60 14.50
C LEU A 61 0.00 13.35 15.80
N THR A 62 0.96 12.42 15.79
CA THR A 62 1.91 12.26 16.89
C THR A 62 3.09 13.21 16.65
N VAL A 63 3.23 14.23 17.49
CA VAL A 63 4.35 15.18 17.44
C VAL A 63 5.37 14.80 18.51
N HIS A 64 6.58 14.42 18.10
CA HIS A 64 7.70 14.19 19.02
C HIS A 64 8.40 15.52 19.31
N ILE A 65 8.27 16.01 20.54
CA ILE A 65 8.91 17.26 21.00
C ILE A 65 10.00 16.89 22.01
N GLU A 66 11.25 17.26 21.72
CA GLU A 66 12.38 17.00 22.62
C GLU A 66 12.31 17.88 23.89
N LYS A 67 11.88 19.12 23.75
CA LYS A 67 11.73 20.08 24.85
C LYS A 67 10.60 21.05 24.59
N PHE A 68 9.62 21.11 25.49
CA PHE A 68 8.55 22.10 25.49
C PHE A 68 8.80 23.13 26.61
N ILE A 69 8.83 24.42 26.26
CA ILE A 69 9.02 25.52 27.20
C ILE A 69 7.76 26.37 27.17
N ASN A 70 6.99 26.36 28.26
CA ASN A 70 5.80 27.18 28.43
C ASN A 70 6.16 28.45 29.20
N ASN A 71 6.16 29.62 28.54
CA ASN A 71 6.52 30.89 29.17
C ASN A 71 5.30 31.62 29.73
N THR A 72 4.12 31.42 29.13
CA THR A 72 2.85 31.97 29.59
C THR A 72 1.76 30.92 29.54
N GLU A 73 0.70 31.06 30.35
CA GLU A 73 -0.46 30.14 30.28
C GLU A 73 -1.17 30.18 28.92
N LYS A 74 -0.90 31.20 28.09
CA LYS A 74 -1.51 31.41 26.78
C LYS A 74 -0.79 30.66 25.64
N ASP A 75 0.48 30.28 25.82
CA ASP A 75 1.30 29.75 24.71
C ASP A 75 0.73 28.44 24.12
N ILE A 76 0.14 27.60 24.97
CA ILE A 76 -0.52 26.34 24.54
C ILE A 76 -1.81 26.64 23.77
N GLU A 77 -2.55 27.66 24.18
CA GLU A 77 -3.82 28.06 23.56
C GLU A 77 -3.56 28.59 22.14
N ASP A 78 -2.58 29.49 21.99
CA ASP A 78 -2.22 30.06 20.70
C ASP A 78 -1.72 28.97 19.71
N LEU A 79 -0.92 28.02 20.19
CA LEU A 79 -0.48 26.86 19.41
C LEU A 79 -1.68 26.02 18.93
N ALA A 80 -2.62 25.73 19.82
CA ALA A 80 -3.80 24.93 19.49
C ALA A 80 -4.65 25.63 18.41
N TYR A 81 -4.87 26.94 18.55
CA TYR A 81 -5.60 27.75 17.57
C TYR A 81 -4.94 27.73 16.19
N GLU A 82 -3.62 27.91 16.14
CA GLU A 82 -2.89 27.89 14.87
C GLU A 82 -2.99 26.51 14.18
N LEU A 83 -2.85 25.43 14.94
CA LEU A 83 -3.00 24.07 14.43
C LEU A 83 -4.40 23.81 13.88
N GLU A 84 -5.45 24.23 14.59
CA GLU A 84 -6.83 24.09 14.10
C GLU A 84 -7.09 24.89 12.82
N PHE A 85 -6.57 26.12 12.75
CA PHE A 85 -6.66 26.94 11.55
C PHE A 85 -6.05 26.23 10.33
N TYR A 86 -4.85 25.66 10.49
CA TYR A 86 -4.21 24.92 9.40
C TYR A 86 -4.96 23.64 9.02
N ARG A 87 -5.53 22.92 9.99
CA ARG A 87 -6.36 21.74 9.72
C ARG A 87 -7.59 22.10 8.89
N GLN A 88 -8.29 23.17 9.22
CA GLN A 88 -9.46 23.62 8.46
C GLN A 88 -9.09 24.00 7.02
N ARG A 89 -7.98 24.72 6.83
CA ARG A 89 -7.50 25.12 5.50
C ARG A 89 -7.14 23.91 4.63
N ILE A 90 -6.46 22.90 5.17
CA ILE A 90 -6.10 21.68 4.43
C ILE A 90 -7.36 20.85 4.14
N SER A 91 -8.29 20.78 5.10
CA SER A 91 -9.58 20.11 4.92
C SER A 91 -10.42 20.74 3.81
N MET A 92 -10.40 22.08 3.69
CA MET A 92 -11.11 22.79 2.61
C MET A 92 -10.45 22.62 1.23
N GLY A 93 -9.13 22.42 1.17
CA GLY A 93 -8.41 22.15 -0.09
C GLY A 93 -8.57 20.71 -0.63
N LYS A 94 -9.10 19.78 0.18
CA LYS A 94 -9.31 18.36 -0.18
C LYS A 94 -10.77 18.06 -0.57
N GLY A 95 -11.63 19.07 -0.63
CA GLY A 95 -13.03 18.96 -1.07
C GLY A 95 -13.16 19.10 -2.58
N GLY A 96 -12.75 18.08 -3.34
CA GLY A 96 -13.03 17.95 -4.76
C GLY A 96 -13.31 16.49 -5.07
N ASN A 97 -14.60 16.15 -5.21
CA ASN A 97 -15.04 14.92 -5.85
C ASN A 97 -14.85 15.02 -7.36
#